data_AF-E7RP04-F1
#
_entry.id   AF-E7RP04-F1
#
_cell.length_a   1.000
_cell.length_b   1.000
_cell.length_c   1.000
_cell.angle_alpha   90.00
_cell.angle_beta   90.00
_cell.angle_gamma   90.00
#
_symmetry.space_group_name_H-M   'P 1'
#
loop_
_entity.id
_entity.type
_entity.pdbx_description
1 polymer ?
#
loop_
_entity_poly.entity_id
_entity_poly.type
_entity_poly.pdbx_seq_one_letter_code
_entity_poly.pdbx_strand_id
1 'polypeptide(L)'
;MNKIPVYVPNLKERAERKDSILNQFKMKPEFVLTIVPAIKNKIGAWGLWQTFIKIVEEEYRKGSDFFIFCEDDHVFTKNYSNQYLLENIIAANERNADLLCGGVSWLHDAIQCTEHLFWIKAFNGLQFTVIYKRFYKKILESNLDEGYVTDFYLSTFSDNKFVMYPFISRQREFGYSDVTTTNNQKGYVDKLFRHTSKSLNILNKVKLFYQNIAHEIQ
;
A
#
# COMPACT_ATOMS: atom_id res chain seq x y z
N MET A 1 9.66 -20.46 -6.54
CA MET A 1 9.27 -19.03 -6.55
C MET A 1 10.25 -18.27 -5.67
N ASN A 2 10.75 -17.13 -6.14
CA ASN A 2 11.54 -16.24 -5.29
C ASN A 2 10.63 -15.62 -4.23
N LYS A 3 11.11 -15.56 -2.98
CA LYS A 3 10.37 -14.90 -1.89
C LYS A 3 10.30 -13.39 -2.15
N ILE A 4 9.22 -12.77 -1.71
CA ILE A 4 8.94 -11.35 -1.93
C ILE A 4 9.61 -10.50 -0.82
N PRO A 5 10.49 -9.54 -1.16
CA PRO A 5 11.07 -8.66 -0.16
C PRO A 5 10.02 -7.69 0.40
N VAL A 6 9.95 -7.60 1.72
CA VAL A 6 9.07 -6.69 2.45
C VAL A 6 9.89 -5.86 3.42
N TYR A 7 9.76 -4.54 3.33
CA TYR A 7 10.42 -3.59 4.22
C TYR A 7 9.41 -2.88 5.10
N VAL A 8 9.64 -2.94 6.42
CA VAL A 8 8.81 -2.28 7.42
C VAL A 8 9.65 -1.28 8.21
N PRO A 9 9.53 0.04 7.93
CA PRO A 9 10.05 1.06 8.81
C PRO A 9 9.42 0.97 10.20
N ASN A 10 10.24 0.94 11.24
CA ASN A 10 9.78 0.98 12.62
C ASN A 10 10.72 1.81 13.49
N LEU A 11 10.16 2.70 14.30
CA LEU A 11 10.90 3.41 15.33
C LEU A 11 11.18 2.47 16.51
N LYS A 12 12.39 2.49 17.06
CA LYS A 12 12.82 1.58 18.13
C LYS A 12 11.92 1.65 19.36
N GLU A 13 11.36 2.82 19.66
CA GLU A 13 10.43 3.05 20.76
C GLU A 13 9.05 2.40 20.57
N ARG A 14 8.69 1.92 19.37
CA ARG A 14 7.39 1.30 19.06
C ARG A 14 7.46 -0.23 19.06
N ALA A 15 7.83 -0.78 20.21
CA ALA A 15 8.01 -2.22 20.38
C ALA A 15 6.73 -3.02 20.11
N GLU A 16 5.57 -2.51 20.51
CA GLU A 16 4.26 -3.14 20.31
C GLU A 16 3.83 -3.17 18.83
N ARG A 17 4.21 -2.15 18.04
CA ARG A 17 3.96 -2.15 16.59
C ARG A 17 4.87 -3.17 15.90
N LYS A 18 6.14 -3.22 16.31
CA LYS A 18 7.09 -4.23 15.86
C LYS A 18 6.60 -5.65 16.16
N ASP A 19 6.12 -5.91 17.37
CA ASP A 19 5.57 -7.22 17.73
C ASP A 19 4.31 -7.54 16.92
N SER A 20 3.44 -6.55 16.70
CA SER A 20 2.25 -6.72 15.86
C SER A 20 2.62 -7.13 14.44
N ILE A 21 3.55 -6.41 13.80
CA ILE A 21 3.92 -6.71 12.40
C ILE A 21 4.66 -8.04 12.26
N LEU A 22 5.54 -8.39 13.20
CA LEU A 22 6.18 -9.71 13.22
C LEU A 22 5.13 -10.83 13.28
N ASN A 23 4.07 -10.65 14.07
CA ASN A 23 2.97 -11.62 14.14
C ASN A 23 2.14 -11.67 12.84
N GLN A 24 1.93 -10.55 12.14
CA GLN A 24 1.22 -10.55 10.85
C GLN A 24 1.92 -11.43 9.79
N PHE A 25 3.25 -11.49 9.82
CA PHE A 25 4.07 -12.19 8.82
C PHE A 25 4.57 -13.58 9.27
N LYS A 26 4.42 -13.94 10.56
CA LYS A 26 5.00 -15.17 11.16
C LYS A 26 4.72 -16.46 10.38
N MET A 27 3.54 -16.58 9.78
CA MET A 27 3.09 -17.79 9.05
C MET A 27 2.96 -17.54 7.54
N LYS A 28 3.75 -16.63 6.98
CA LYS A 28 3.70 -16.22 5.57
C LYS A 28 5.08 -16.40 4.91
N PRO A 29 5.50 -17.64 4.63
CA PRO A 29 6.85 -17.95 4.14
C PRO A 29 7.19 -17.35 2.76
N GLU A 30 6.18 -16.89 2.02
CA GLU A 30 6.30 -16.16 0.77
C GLU A 30 7.03 -14.81 0.91
N PHE A 31 7.11 -14.25 2.12
CA PHE A 31 7.77 -12.98 2.38
C PHE A 31 9.16 -13.12 2.99
N VAL A 32 10.06 -12.20 2.62
CA VAL A 32 11.30 -11.91 3.33
C VAL A 32 11.11 -10.58 4.05
N LEU A 33 10.73 -10.65 5.33
CA LEU A 33 10.46 -9.47 6.14
C LEU A 33 11.76 -8.86 6.68
N THR A 34 11.97 -7.58 6.41
CA THR A 34 13.06 -6.77 6.96
C THR A 34 12.49 -5.61 7.77
N ILE A 35 12.73 -5.60 9.08
CA ILE A 35 12.42 -4.44 9.92
C ILE A 35 13.54 -3.42 9.74
N VAL A 36 13.20 -2.27 9.16
CA VAL A 36 14.14 -1.17 8.89
C VAL A 36 14.05 -0.16 10.03
N PRO A 37 15.17 0.18 10.70
CA PRO A 37 15.17 1.26 11.68
C PRO A 37 14.73 2.57 11.02
N ALA A 38 13.56 3.07 11.39
CA ALA A 38 13.02 4.31 10.84
C ALA A 38 13.88 5.51 11.30
N ILE A 39 14.08 6.46 10.39
CA ILE A 39 14.79 7.71 10.68
C ILE A 39 13.88 8.58 11.52
N LYS A 40 14.31 8.88 12.74
CA LYS A 40 13.60 9.79 13.64
C LYS A 40 13.82 11.23 13.19
N ASN A 41 12.72 11.94 12.93
CA ASN A 41 12.71 13.35 12.58
C ASN A 41 11.62 14.08 13.39
N LYS A 42 11.74 15.41 13.55
CA LYS A 42 10.69 16.24 14.16
C LYS A 42 9.38 16.15 13.36
N ILE A 43 9.48 16.05 12.04
CA ILE A 43 8.36 15.81 11.13
C ILE A 43 8.36 14.31 10.79
N GLY A 44 7.47 13.54 11.41
CA GLY A 44 7.44 12.08 11.27
C GLY A 44 7.33 11.62 9.81
N ALA A 45 6.51 12.30 9.01
CA ALA A 45 6.34 12.01 7.59
C ALA A 45 7.65 12.19 6.77
N TRP A 46 8.48 13.16 7.16
CA TRP A 46 9.79 13.37 6.54
C TRP A 46 10.78 12.26 6.94
N GLY A 47 10.77 11.84 8.20
CA GLY A 47 11.56 10.69 8.65
C GLY A 47 11.17 9.39 7.93
N LEU A 48 9.88 9.19 7.68
CA LEU A 48 9.37 8.08 6.87
C LEU A 48 9.88 8.15 5.43
N TRP A 49 9.78 9.32 4.81
CA TRP A 49 10.30 9.56 3.45
C TRP A 49 11.78 9.24 3.32
N GLN A 50 12.61 9.76 4.24
CA GLN A 50 14.04 9.50 4.25
C GLN A 50 14.35 7.99 4.40
N THR A 51 13.55 7.28 5.18
CA THR A 51 13.68 5.82 5.35
C THR A 51 13.27 5.09 4.07
N PHE A 52 12.18 5.52 3.45
CA PHE A 52 11.67 4.99 2.17
C PHE A 52 12.70 5.16 1.04
N ILE A 53 13.31 6.33 0.89
CA ILE A 53 14.36 6.57 -0.11
C ILE A 53 15.51 5.59 0.05
N LYS A 54 16.01 5.35 1.27
CA LYS A 54 17.10 4.37 1.49
C LYS A 54 16.73 2.96 1.03
N ILE A 55 15.47 2.55 1.25
CA ILE A 55 14.97 1.25 0.78
C ILE A 55 14.95 1.22 -0.74
N VAL A 56 14.45 2.28 -1.40
CA VAL A 56 14.41 2.38 -2.86
C VAL A 56 15.83 2.38 -3.45
N GLU A 57 16.79 3.10 -2.86
CA GLU A 57 18.19 3.10 -3.29
C GLU A 57 18.83 1.71 -3.19
N GLU A 58 18.50 0.95 -2.15
CA GLU A 58 18.97 -0.42 -1.97
C GLU A 58 18.39 -1.36 -3.04
N GLU A 59 17.07 -1.33 -3.26
CA GLU A 59 16.41 -2.17 -4.25
C GLU A 59 16.78 -1.78 -5.70
N TYR A 60 17.00 -0.49 -5.94
CA TYR A 60 17.53 0.01 -7.22
C TYR A 60 18.92 -0.54 -7.51
N ARG A 61 19.84 -0.53 -6.53
CA ARG A 61 21.19 -1.11 -6.66
C ARG A 61 21.17 -2.62 -6.84
N LYS A 62 20.26 -3.34 -6.17
CA LYS A 62 20.07 -4.79 -6.35
C LYS A 62 19.48 -5.14 -7.72
N GLY A 63 18.81 -4.18 -8.37
CA GLY A 63 18.12 -4.40 -9.63
C GLY A 63 16.81 -5.19 -9.51
N SER A 64 16.24 -5.25 -8.30
CA SER A 64 15.00 -5.98 -8.00
C SER A 64 13.82 -5.50 -8.85
N ASP A 65 12.97 -6.41 -9.31
CA ASP A 65 11.80 -6.09 -10.15
C ASP A 65 10.71 -5.34 -9.40
N PHE A 66 10.54 -5.64 -8.11
CA PHE A 66 9.67 -4.93 -7.19
C PHE A 66 10.07 -5.24 -5.74
N PHE A 67 9.57 -4.43 -4.81
CA PHE A 67 9.54 -4.74 -3.38
C PHE A 67 8.20 -4.32 -2.76
N ILE A 68 7.94 -4.76 -1.53
CA ILE A 68 6.78 -4.31 -0.75
C ILE A 68 7.24 -3.37 0.35
N PHE A 69 6.71 -2.16 0.32
CA PHE A 69 6.73 -1.24 1.45
C PHE A 69 5.51 -1.50 2.34
N CYS A 70 5.71 -1.59 3.64
CA CYS A 70 4.65 -1.93 4.59
C CYS A 70 4.82 -1.10 5.86
N GLU A 71 3.76 -0.45 6.34
CA GLU A 71 3.81 0.31 7.60
C GLU A 71 3.75 -0.64 8.82
N ASP A 72 4.32 -0.22 9.94
CA ASP A 72 4.42 -1.05 11.16
C ASP A 72 3.07 -1.28 11.87
N ASP A 73 2.02 -0.59 11.43
CA ASP A 73 0.64 -0.75 11.89
C ASP A 73 -0.27 -1.48 10.88
N HIS A 74 0.31 -2.09 9.86
CA HIS A 74 -0.40 -2.97 8.93
C HIS A 74 -1.04 -4.19 9.62
N VAL A 75 -2.22 -4.56 9.14
CA VAL A 75 -2.88 -5.84 9.43
C VAL A 75 -3.48 -6.42 8.15
N PHE A 76 -3.26 -7.73 7.95
CA PHE A 76 -3.90 -8.46 6.85
C PHE A 76 -5.40 -8.60 7.08
N THR A 77 -6.19 -8.43 6.03
CA THR A 77 -7.61 -8.78 6.04
C THR A 77 -7.80 -10.28 5.79
N LYS A 78 -9.04 -10.75 5.97
CA LYS A 78 -9.42 -12.12 5.61
C LYS A 78 -9.31 -12.46 4.11
N ASN A 79 -9.19 -11.44 3.26
CA ASN A 79 -9.12 -11.63 1.81
C ASN A 79 -7.68 -11.91 1.34
N TYR A 80 -6.70 -11.83 2.24
CA TYR A 80 -5.33 -12.17 1.92
C TYR A 80 -5.19 -13.68 1.62
N SER A 81 -4.64 -13.99 0.46
CA SER A 81 -3.99 -15.26 0.19
C SER A 81 -2.75 -15.01 -0.68
N ASN A 82 -1.75 -15.90 -0.60
CA ASN A 82 -0.54 -15.79 -1.43
C ASN A 82 -0.89 -15.81 -2.93
N GLN A 83 -1.81 -16.70 -3.32
CA GLN A 83 -2.28 -16.80 -4.71
C GLN A 83 -2.90 -15.48 -5.18
N TYR A 84 -3.84 -14.94 -4.40
CA TYR A 84 -4.52 -13.69 -4.74
C TYR A 84 -3.54 -12.51 -4.82
N LEU A 85 -2.57 -12.43 -3.91
CA LEU A 85 -1.54 -11.39 -3.96
C LEU A 85 -0.71 -11.50 -5.24
N LEU A 86 -0.21 -12.70 -5.57
CA LEU A 86 0.65 -12.92 -6.73
C LEU A 86 -0.08 -12.62 -8.04
N GLU A 87 -1.32 -13.08 -8.19
CA GLU A 87 -2.16 -12.78 -9.36
C GLU A 87 -2.32 -11.27 -9.56
N ASN A 88 -2.59 -10.52 -8.48
CA ASN A 88 -2.74 -9.07 -8.56
C ASN A 88 -1.40 -8.35 -8.83
N ILE A 89 -0.29 -8.82 -8.27
CA ILE A 89 1.05 -8.30 -8.59
C ILE A 89 1.35 -8.47 -10.08
N ILE A 90 1.06 -9.64 -10.65
CA ILE A 90 1.29 -9.93 -12.08
C ILE A 90 0.36 -9.04 -12.92
N ALA A 91 -0.94 -9.03 -12.64
CA ALA A 91 -1.92 -8.27 -13.41
C ALA A 91 -1.67 -6.75 -13.39
N ALA A 92 -1.19 -6.21 -12.27
CA ALA A 92 -0.80 -4.80 -12.19
C ALA A 92 0.52 -4.55 -12.95
N ASN A 93 1.47 -5.47 -12.88
CA ASN A 93 2.74 -5.35 -13.61
C ASN A 93 2.54 -5.34 -15.13
N GLU A 94 1.67 -6.20 -15.65
CA GLU A 94 1.27 -6.25 -17.07
C GLU A 94 0.61 -4.94 -17.55
N ARG A 95 0.05 -4.17 -16.62
CA ARG A 95 -0.55 -2.85 -16.87
C ARG A 95 0.42 -1.69 -16.62
N ASN A 96 1.72 -1.98 -16.54
CA ASN A 96 2.78 -1.01 -16.29
C ASN A 96 2.58 -0.22 -14.98
N ALA A 97 2.01 -0.85 -13.94
CA ALA A 97 1.86 -0.21 -12.64
C ALA A 97 3.22 0.26 -12.08
N ASP A 98 3.26 1.50 -11.61
CA ASP A 98 4.39 2.01 -10.81
C ASP A 98 4.27 1.55 -9.36
N LEU A 99 3.02 1.46 -8.87
CA LEU A 99 2.68 0.96 -7.55
C LEU A 99 1.34 0.22 -7.53
N LEU A 100 1.23 -0.75 -6.62
CA LEU A 100 0.00 -1.49 -6.33
C LEU A 100 -0.26 -1.49 -4.82
N CYS A 101 -1.38 -0.89 -4.40
CA CYS A 101 -1.80 -0.83 -3.01
C CYS A 101 -2.64 -2.05 -2.62
N GLY A 102 -2.35 -2.65 -1.47
CA GLY A 102 -3.14 -3.73 -0.85
C GLY A 102 -4.45 -3.27 -0.21
N GLY A 103 -4.58 -1.96 -0.02
CA GLY A 103 -5.72 -1.25 0.56
C GLY A 103 -5.33 0.20 0.81
N VAL A 104 -6.30 1.11 0.77
CA VAL A 104 -6.08 2.56 0.96
C VAL A 104 -7.14 3.13 1.89
N SER A 105 -6.77 4.13 2.69
CA SER A 105 -7.69 4.77 3.63
C SER A 105 -8.65 5.72 2.91
N TRP A 106 -8.18 6.34 1.83
CA TRP A 106 -8.94 7.25 0.98
C TRP A 106 -8.44 7.15 -0.47
N LEU A 107 -9.32 7.46 -1.43
CA LEU A 107 -8.96 7.61 -2.84
C LEU A 107 -9.78 8.70 -3.53
N HIS A 108 -9.25 9.18 -4.64
CA HIS A 108 -9.94 10.02 -5.63
C HIS A 108 -9.96 9.29 -6.96
N ASP A 109 -11.15 9.21 -7.57
CA ASP A 109 -11.47 8.46 -8.80
C ASP A 109 -11.02 6.99 -8.78
N ALA A 110 -11.91 6.09 -9.17
CA ALA A 110 -11.55 4.68 -9.32
C ALA A 110 -12.19 4.13 -10.58
N ILE A 111 -11.38 3.49 -11.42
CA ILE A 111 -11.83 2.84 -12.65
C ILE A 111 -11.42 1.38 -12.57
N GLN A 112 -12.40 0.48 -12.68
CA GLN A 112 -12.13 -0.95 -12.57
C GLN A 112 -11.48 -1.48 -13.86
N CYS A 113 -10.24 -1.95 -13.75
CA CYS A 113 -9.43 -2.40 -14.90
C CYS A 113 -9.44 -3.93 -15.07
N THR A 114 -9.61 -4.68 -13.98
CA THR A 114 -9.75 -6.14 -13.98
C THR A 114 -10.89 -6.55 -13.05
N GLU A 115 -11.06 -7.83 -12.77
CA GLU A 115 -11.93 -8.27 -11.67
C GLU A 115 -11.45 -7.71 -10.32
N HIS A 116 -10.13 -7.64 -10.11
CA HIS A 116 -9.53 -7.38 -8.80
C HIS A 116 -8.70 -6.09 -8.72
N LEU A 117 -8.56 -5.32 -9.80
CA LEU A 117 -7.76 -4.09 -9.81
C LEU A 117 -8.59 -2.89 -10.22
N PHE A 118 -8.39 -1.81 -9.48
CA PHE A 118 -8.86 -0.47 -9.83
C PHE A 118 -7.65 0.42 -10.08
N TRP A 119 -7.64 1.12 -11.22
CA TRP A 119 -6.80 2.29 -11.40
C TRP A 119 -7.36 3.42 -10.54
N ILE A 120 -6.48 4.19 -9.89
CA ILE A 120 -6.86 5.29 -8.99
C ILE A 120 -6.08 6.57 -9.30
N LYS A 121 -6.75 7.71 -9.24
CA LYS A 121 -6.12 9.00 -9.54
C LYS A 121 -5.29 9.52 -8.37
N ALA A 122 -5.82 9.44 -7.15
CA ALA A 122 -5.09 9.78 -5.93
C ALA A 122 -5.49 8.86 -4.78
N PHE A 123 -4.63 8.73 -3.76
CA PHE A 123 -4.89 7.91 -2.58
C PHE A 123 -4.07 8.33 -1.36
N ASN A 124 -4.52 7.90 -0.18
CA ASN A 124 -3.74 7.93 1.06
C ASN A 124 -3.66 6.51 1.68
N GLY A 125 -2.59 6.27 2.43
CA GLY A 125 -2.30 4.99 3.10
C GLY A 125 -1.38 4.07 2.31
N LEU A 126 -0.24 3.70 2.91
CA LEU A 126 0.79 2.83 2.34
C LEU A 126 1.01 1.55 3.18
N GLN A 127 -0.02 1.11 3.90
CA GLN A 127 0.07 -0.01 4.85
C GLN A 127 0.60 -1.28 4.20
N PHE A 128 0.35 -1.49 2.91
CA PHE A 128 0.97 -2.56 2.14
C PHE A 128 0.98 -2.15 0.67
N THR A 129 2.13 -1.75 0.15
CA THR A 129 2.25 -1.21 -1.21
C THR A 129 3.42 -1.86 -1.93
N VAL A 130 3.12 -2.48 -3.07
CA VAL A 130 4.13 -2.98 -4.00
C VAL A 130 4.66 -1.79 -4.79
N ILE A 131 5.99 -1.63 -4.84
CA ILE A 131 6.67 -0.61 -5.63
C ILE A 131 7.44 -1.32 -6.73
N TYR A 132 7.15 -1.00 -7.99
CA TYR A 132 7.78 -1.63 -9.14
C TYR A 132 9.04 -0.90 -9.57
N LYS A 133 10.01 -1.64 -10.11
CA LYS A 133 11.31 -1.15 -10.57
C LYS A 133 11.25 0.08 -11.47
N ARG A 134 10.24 0.14 -12.35
CA ARG A 134 10.01 1.28 -13.26
C ARG A 134 9.83 2.61 -12.53
N PHE A 135 9.37 2.58 -11.28
CA PHE A 135 9.15 3.77 -10.48
C PHE A 135 10.37 4.21 -9.67
N TYR A 136 11.34 3.32 -9.42
CA TYR A 136 12.47 3.59 -8.53
C TYR A 136 13.26 4.83 -8.96
N LYS A 137 13.67 4.90 -10.23
CA LYS A 137 14.48 6.03 -10.73
C LYS A 137 13.73 7.35 -10.55
N LYS A 138 12.45 7.38 -10.92
CA LYS A 138 11.59 8.56 -10.75
C LYS A 138 11.53 8.98 -9.28
N ILE A 139 11.35 8.03 -8.35
CA ILE A 139 11.42 8.29 -6.90
C ILE A 139 12.79 8.87 -6.49
N LEU A 140 13.90 8.29 -6.92
CA LEU A 140 15.24 8.74 -6.52
C LEU A 140 15.62 10.11 -7.09
N GLU A 141 15.07 10.47 -8.24
CA GLU A 141 15.24 11.78 -8.86
C GLU A 141 14.31 12.85 -8.28
N SER A 142 13.42 12.48 -7.35
CA SER A 142 12.56 13.46 -6.68
C SER A 142 13.37 14.38 -5.77
N ASN A 143 13.22 15.68 -5.99
CA ASN A 143 13.73 16.70 -5.08
C ASN A 143 12.60 17.16 -4.17
N LEU A 144 12.41 16.45 -3.06
CA LEU A 144 11.43 16.82 -2.05
C LEU A 144 12.06 17.71 -0.99
N ASP A 145 11.39 18.82 -0.69
CA ASP A 145 11.68 19.65 0.47
C ASP A 145 11.14 19.02 1.76
N GLU A 146 11.71 19.41 2.90
CA GLU A 146 11.25 19.00 4.22
C GLU A 146 9.80 19.43 4.46
N GLY A 147 8.92 18.48 4.82
CA GLY A 147 7.51 18.75 5.17
C GLY A 147 6.45 18.03 4.34
N TYR A 148 6.82 17.37 3.23
CA TYR A 148 5.86 16.61 2.42
C TYR A 148 5.50 15.24 3.02
N VAL A 149 4.25 14.81 2.84
CA VAL A 149 3.74 13.50 3.28
C VAL A 149 4.00 12.45 2.20
N THR A 150 4.63 11.33 2.58
CA THR A 150 5.12 10.29 1.66
C THR A 150 4.03 9.71 0.75
N ASP A 151 2.85 9.40 1.30
CA ASP A 151 1.75 8.79 0.54
C ASP A 151 1.12 9.74 -0.47
N PHE A 152 0.85 10.99 -0.06
CA PHE A 152 0.36 12.03 -0.95
C PHE A 152 1.34 12.31 -2.10
N TYR A 153 2.65 12.28 -1.82
CA TYR A 153 3.65 12.45 -2.85
C TYR A 153 3.63 11.30 -3.86
N LEU A 154 3.74 10.04 -3.42
CA LEU A 154 3.69 8.89 -4.33
C LEU A 154 2.38 8.87 -5.15
N SER A 155 1.27 9.25 -4.52
CA SER A 155 -0.04 9.39 -5.15
C SER A 155 -0.05 10.43 -6.26
N THR A 156 0.55 11.61 -6.06
CA THR A 156 0.59 12.67 -7.10
C THR A 156 1.68 12.44 -8.14
N PHE A 157 2.69 11.65 -7.81
CA PHE A 157 3.91 11.53 -8.61
C PHE A 157 3.87 10.40 -9.65
N SER A 158 2.98 9.43 -9.53
CA SER A 158 2.74 8.41 -10.56
C SER A 158 1.38 8.60 -11.20
N ASP A 159 1.21 8.27 -12.48
CA ASP A 159 -0.11 8.14 -13.12
C ASP A 159 -0.59 6.68 -13.20
N ASN A 160 0.31 5.70 -13.02
CA ASN A 160 0.02 4.28 -13.17
C ASN A 160 -0.08 3.61 -11.80
N LYS A 161 -1.15 3.94 -11.08
CA LYS A 161 -1.37 3.53 -9.69
C LYS A 161 -2.61 2.65 -9.60
N PHE A 162 -2.49 1.53 -8.89
CA PHE A 162 -3.57 0.59 -8.74
C PHE A 162 -3.82 0.25 -7.28
N VAL A 163 -5.06 -0.11 -6.96
CA VAL A 163 -5.41 -0.76 -5.68
C VAL A 163 -6.12 -2.08 -5.98
N MET A 164 -5.77 -3.11 -5.22
CA MET A 164 -6.47 -4.39 -5.30
C MET A 164 -7.80 -4.33 -4.56
N TYR A 165 -8.82 -5.00 -5.08
CA TYR A 165 -10.12 -5.17 -4.44
C TYR A 165 -10.60 -6.62 -4.63
N PRO A 166 -10.98 -7.33 -3.54
CA PRO A 166 -11.02 -6.87 -2.15
C PRO A 166 -9.66 -6.52 -1.53
N PHE A 167 -9.65 -5.63 -0.54
CA PHE A 167 -8.44 -5.21 0.17
C PHE A 167 -7.84 -6.38 0.95
N ILE A 168 -6.52 -6.53 0.89
CA ILE A 168 -5.73 -7.44 1.75
C ILE A 168 -5.11 -6.73 2.94
N SER A 169 -5.10 -5.40 2.92
CA SER A 169 -4.38 -4.56 3.89
C SER A 169 -5.29 -3.50 4.49
N ARG A 170 -5.09 -3.24 5.78
CA ARG A 170 -5.68 -2.14 6.53
C ARG A 170 -4.75 -1.72 7.66
N GLN A 171 -5.07 -0.60 8.29
CA GLN A 171 -4.35 -0.09 9.44
C GLN A 171 -4.99 -0.55 10.76
N ARG A 172 -4.16 -0.94 11.73
CA ARG A 172 -4.55 -1.12 13.13
C ARG A 172 -4.17 0.12 13.94
N GLU A 173 -5.07 0.54 14.81
CA GLU A 173 -4.80 1.65 15.72
C GLU A 173 -4.12 1.15 17.01
N PHE A 174 -3.09 1.88 17.45
CA PHE A 174 -2.36 1.64 18.70
C PHE A 174 -2.65 2.70 19.78
N GLY A 175 -3.55 3.64 19.50
CA GLY A 175 -3.94 4.70 20.44
C GLY A 175 -3.08 5.97 20.36
N TYR A 176 -2.15 6.04 19.40
CA TYR A 176 -1.37 7.22 19.08
C TYR A 176 -1.04 7.22 17.56
N SER A 177 -1.16 8.40 16.93
CA SER A 177 -0.82 8.64 15.52
C SER A 177 0.22 9.75 15.41
N ASP A 178 1.19 9.57 14.52
CA ASP A 178 2.18 10.61 14.20
C ASP A 178 1.62 11.77 13.37
N VAL A 179 0.43 11.58 12.79
CA VAL A 179 0.03 12.38 11.62
C VAL A 179 -0.97 13.46 11.99
N THR A 180 -1.95 13.21 12.88
CA THR A 180 -2.88 14.25 13.35
C THR A 180 -3.59 13.87 14.67
N THR A 181 -4.00 14.87 15.46
CA THR A 181 -4.87 14.68 16.64
C THR A 181 -6.24 14.09 16.27
N THR A 182 -6.73 14.31 15.05
CA THR A 182 -7.99 13.75 14.52
C THR A 182 -7.93 12.23 14.37
N ASN A 183 -6.76 11.67 14.04
CA ASN A 183 -6.55 10.22 13.92
C ASN A 183 -6.52 9.47 15.27
N ASN A 184 -6.52 10.19 16.40
CA ASN A 184 -6.52 9.57 17.73
C ASN A 184 -7.92 9.16 18.22
N GLN A 185 -8.98 9.38 17.42
CA GLN A 185 -10.30 8.83 17.72
C GLN A 185 -10.33 7.33 17.42
N LYS A 186 -10.58 6.53 18.47
CA LYS A 186 -10.65 5.07 18.35
C LYS A 186 -11.67 4.64 17.29
N GLY A 187 -11.22 3.84 16.33
CA GLY A 187 -11.99 3.26 15.22
C GLY A 187 -12.11 4.14 13.99
N TYR A 188 -11.55 5.36 13.99
CA TYR A 188 -11.66 6.30 12.87
C TYR A 188 -10.91 5.79 11.64
N VAL A 189 -9.68 5.33 11.79
CA VAL A 189 -8.83 4.95 10.65
C VAL A 189 -9.34 3.67 10.01
N ASP A 190 -9.68 2.65 10.79
CA ASP A 190 -10.29 1.41 10.27
C ASP A 190 -11.65 1.69 9.60
N LYS A 191 -12.38 2.74 10.03
CA LYS A 191 -13.59 3.21 9.34
C LYS A 191 -13.29 3.80 7.97
N LEU A 192 -12.19 4.54 7.79
CA LEU A 192 -11.76 5.07 6.49
C LEU A 192 -11.51 3.93 5.48
N PHE A 193 -10.72 2.91 5.86
CA PHE A 193 -10.48 1.74 4.99
C PHE A 193 -11.77 1.02 4.61
N ARG A 194 -12.67 0.80 5.58
CA ARG A 194 -13.97 0.16 5.31
C ARG A 194 -14.85 1.00 4.39
N HIS A 195 -14.86 2.31 4.56
CA HIS A 195 -15.63 3.21 3.71
C HIS A 195 -15.12 3.15 2.27
N THR A 196 -13.81 3.28 2.08
CA THR A 196 -13.19 3.22 0.76
C THR A 196 -13.38 1.86 0.08
N SER A 197 -13.22 0.77 0.83
CA SER A 197 -13.53 -0.59 0.33
C SER A 197 -15.00 -0.74 -0.08
N LYS A 198 -15.94 -0.14 0.69
CA LYS A 198 -17.38 -0.13 0.33
C LYS A 198 -17.64 0.64 -0.96
N SER A 199 -16.96 1.76 -1.18
CA SER A 199 -17.08 2.53 -2.43
C SER A 199 -16.62 1.72 -3.64
N LEU A 200 -15.49 1.01 -3.55
CA LEU A 200 -15.03 0.10 -4.62
C LEU A 200 -16.00 -1.06 -4.84
N ASN A 201 -16.61 -1.61 -3.79
CA ASN A 201 -17.64 -2.65 -3.92
C ASN A 201 -18.86 -2.16 -4.71
N ILE A 202 -19.27 -0.89 -4.53
CA ILE A 202 -20.38 -0.30 -5.29
C ILE A 202 -20.00 -0.25 -6.77
N LEU A 203 -18.80 0.23 -7.11
CA LEU A 203 -18.32 0.27 -8.50
C LEU A 203 -18.23 -1.14 -9.11
N ASN A 204 -17.76 -2.12 -8.34
CA ASN A 204 -17.72 -3.51 -8.77
C ASN A 204 -19.12 -4.06 -9.09
N LYS A 205 -20.11 -3.76 -8.26
CA LYS A 205 -21.51 -4.15 -8.51
C LYS A 205 -22.08 -3.49 -9.76
N VAL A 206 -21.77 -2.21 -9.99
CA VAL A 206 -22.19 -1.49 -11.20
C VAL A 206 -21.62 -2.16 -12.45
N LYS A 207 -20.32 -2.49 -12.46
CA LYS A 207 -19.72 -3.21 -13.59
C LYS A 207 -20.41 -4.56 -13.84
N LEU A 208 -20.59 -5.36 -12.80
CA LEU A 208 -21.25 -6.68 -12.91
C LEU A 208 -22.68 -6.56 -13.46
N PHE A 209 -23.44 -5.56 -13.02
CA PHE A 209 -24.78 -5.31 -13.54
C PHE A 209 -24.78 -5.08 -15.07
N TYR A 210 -23.91 -4.22 -15.57
CA TYR A 210 -23.83 -3.94 -17.00
C TYR A 210 -23.22 -5.09 -17.82
N GLN A 211 -22.32 -5.88 -17.24
CA GLN A 211 -21.83 -7.09 -17.89
C GLN A 211 -22.94 -8.11 -18.10
N ASN A 212 -23.79 -8.32 -17.10
CA ASN A 212 -24.91 -9.27 -17.19
C ASN A 212 -25.92 -8.86 -18.27
N ILE A 213 -26.24 -7.56 -18.37
CA ILE A 213 -27.13 -7.05 -19.44
C ILE A 213 -26.54 -7.34 -20.83
N ALA A 214 -25.25 -7.12 -21.02
CA ALA A 214 -24.60 -7.39 -22.31
C ALA A 214 -24.66 -8.87 -22.72
N HIS A 215 -24.70 -9.79 -21.75
CA HIS A 215 -24.85 -11.22 -21.99
C HIS A 215 -26.30 -11.66 -22.28
N GLU A 216 -27.31 -10.91 -21.84
CA GLU A 216 -28.73 -11.21 -22.11
C GLU A 216 -29.21 -10.75 -23.50
N ILE A 217 -28.42 -9.91 -24.18
CA ILE A 217 -28.74 -9.34 -25.50
C ILE A 217 -28.08 -10.13 -26.65
N GLN A 218 -27.24 -11.12 -26.34
CA GLN A 218 -26.61 -12.04 -27.31
C GLN A 218 -27.37 -13.36 -27.43
#